data_AF-A0A1F4XFT5-F1
#
_entry.id   AF-A0A1F4XFT5-F1
#
_cell.length_a   1.000
_cell.length_b   1.000
_cell.length_c   1.000
_cell.angle_alpha   90.00
_cell.angle_beta   90.00
_cell.angle_gamma   90.00
#
_symmetry.space_group_name_H-M   'P 1'
#
loop_
_entity.id
_entity.type
_entity.pdbx_description
1 polymer ?
#
loop_
_entity_poly.entity_id
_entity_poly.type
_entity_poly.pdbx_seq_one_letter_code
_entity_poly.pdbx_strand_id
1 'polypeptide(L)'
;MYIKDKAMTTTTITSAKLRGNMAEALNDVSAGNVLIVKRRGKPDIALVDTDLLEDYLTVQNPRFIRKVSRARRETKLYSFEEVFGDTL
;
A
#
# COMPACT_ATOMS: atom_id res chain seq x y z
N MET A 1 9.60 -6.91 -12.36
CA MET A 1 8.89 -6.06 -11.38
C MET A 1 7.64 -5.54 -12.06
N TYR A 2 6.51 -6.21 -11.83
CA TYR A 2 5.24 -5.87 -12.46
C TYR A 2 4.66 -4.63 -11.76
N ILE A 3 4.90 -3.45 -12.33
CA ILE A 3 4.04 -2.30 -12.04
C ILE A 3 2.89 -2.43 -13.02
N LYS A 4 1.83 -3.13 -12.60
CA LYS A 4 0.54 -3.01 -13.31
C LYS A 4 0.05 -1.60 -13.00
N ASP A 5 0.19 -0.71 -13.98
CA ASP A 5 -0.23 0.68 -13.92
C ASP A 5 -1.78 0.78 -13.99
N LYS A 6 -2.46 0.05 -13.11
CA LYS A 6 -3.90 0.20 -12.90
C LYS A 6 -4.05 1.37 -11.93
N ALA A 7 -4.55 2.49 -12.42
CA ALA A 7 -4.84 3.65 -11.58
C ALA A 7 -5.76 3.21 -10.43
N MET A 8 -5.32 3.43 -9.18
CA MET A 8 -6.14 3.20 -8.01
C MET A 8 -7.40 4.06 -8.10
N THR A 9 -8.57 3.46 -7.86
CA THR A 9 -9.84 4.18 -7.88
C THR A 9 -10.50 4.17 -6.50
N THR A 10 -11.26 5.22 -6.22
CA THR A 10 -12.01 5.36 -4.97
C THR A 10 -13.49 5.22 -5.25
N THR A 11 -14.13 4.23 -4.63
CA THR A 11 -15.57 3.96 -4.78
C THR A 11 -16.28 4.15 -3.46
N THR A 12 -17.52 4.64 -3.48
CA THR A 12 -18.32 4.86 -2.27
C THR A 12 -19.53 3.94 -2.23
N ILE A 13 -19.75 3.26 -1.10
CA ILE A 13 -20.91 2.39 -0.88
C ILE A 13 -21.56 2.67 0.48
N THR A 14 -22.80 2.21 0.68
CA THR A 14 -23.45 2.26 2.00
C THR A 14 -23.09 1.02 2.82
N SER A 15 -23.16 1.13 4.15
CA SER A 15 -22.98 -0.03 5.04
C SER A 15 -23.96 -1.18 4.77
N ALA A 16 -25.19 -0.86 4.33
CA ALA A 16 -26.18 -1.86 3.92
C ALA A 16 -25.74 -2.61 2.65
N LYS A 17 -25.24 -1.88 1.64
CA LYS A 17 -24.76 -2.49 0.39
C LYS A 17 -23.49 -3.32 0.62
N LEU A 18 -22.59 -2.88 1.49
CA LEU A 18 -21.40 -3.64 1.90
C LEU A 18 -21.80 -5.01 2.49
N ARG A 19 -22.74 -5.03 3.44
CA ARG A 19 -23.16 -6.26 4.11
C ARG A 19 -23.71 -7.30 3.14
N GLY A 20 -24.44 -6.86 2.11
CA GLY A 20 -25.00 -7.74 1.09
C GLY A 20 -24.00 -8.21 0.03
N ASN A 21 -22.85 -7.54 -0.11
CA ASN A 21 -21.89 -7.76 -1.21
C ASN A 21 -20.43 -7.80 -0.71
N MET A 22 -20.20 -8.37 0.47
CA MET A 22 -18.88 -8.32 1.13
C MET A 22 -17.78 -8.97 0.29
N ALA A 23 -18.04 -10.13 -0.32
CA ALA A 23 -17.05 -10.84 -1.12
C ALA A 23 -16.59 -10.02 -2.34
N GLU A 24 -17.54 -9.38 -3.05
CA GLU A 24 -17.22 -8.51 -4.17
C GLU A 24 -16.45 -7.27 -3.72
N ALA A 25 -16.85 -6.66 -2.60
CA ALA A 25 -16.14 -5.51 -2.03
C ALA A 25 -14.69 -5.86 -1.65
N LEU A 26 -14.44 -7.05 -1.09
CA LEU A 26 -13.09 -7.51 -0.78
C LEU A 26 -12.27 -7.77 -2.04
N ASN A 27 -12.85 -8.39 -3.07
CA ASN A 27 -12.18 -8.59 -4.35
C ASN A 27 -11.79 -7.26 -5.02
N ASP A 28 -12.65 -6.24 -4.92
CA ASP A 28 -12.39 -4.90 -5.43
C ASP A 28 -11.20 -4.25 -4.70
N VAL A 29 -11.19 -4.35 -3.37
CA VAL A 29 -10.10 -3.85 -2.51
C VAL A 29 -8.78 -4.56 -2.82
N SER A 30 -8.76 -5.89 -2.90
CA SER A 30 -7.57 -6.66 -3.27
C SER A 30 -7.10 -6.39 -4.70
N ALA A 31 -7.93 -5.81 -5.56
CA ALA A 31 -7.54 -5.35 -6.89
C ALA A 31 -6.94 -3.92 -6.89
N GLY A 32 -6.64 -3.37 -5.71
CA GLY A 32 -6.00 -2.08 -5.50
C GLY A 32 -6.96 -0.88 -5.38
N ASN A 33 -8.27 -1.11 -5.25
CA ASN A 33 -9.24 -0.03 -5.12
C ASN A 33 -9.51 0.33 -3.65
N VAL A 34 -9.86 1.60 -3.40
CA VAL A 34 -10.22 2.09 -2.07
C VAL A 34 -11.74 2.20 -1.97
N LEU A 35 -12.31 1.61 -0.93
CA LEU A 35 -13.76 1.55 -0.74
C LEU A 35 -14.19 2.38 0.47
N ILE A 36 -14.84 3.51 0.22
CA ILE A 36 -15.39 4.39 1.25
C ILE A 36 -16.78 3.93 1.65
N VAL A 37 -16.96 3.56 2.91
CA VAL A 37 -18.23 3.09 3.46
C VAL A 37 -18.94 4.24 4.17
N LYS A 38 -20.15 4.54 3.71
CA LYS A 38 -21.04 5.51 4.33
C LYS A 38 -21.91 4.89 5.41
N ARG A 39 -22.02 5.59 6.54
CA ARG A 39 -22.98 5.31 7.62
C ARG A 39 -23.82 6.57 7.84
N ARG A 40 -25.15 6.41 7.91
CA ARG A 40 -26.10 7.54 8.05
C ARG A 40 -25.88 8.66 7.00
N GLY A 41 -25.58 8.27 5.76
CA GLY A 41 -25.37 9.19 4.63
C GLY A 41 -24.00 9.86 4.57
N LYS A 42 -23.14 9.71 5.57
CA LYS A 42 -21.81 10.33 5.64
C LYS A 42 -20.70 9.29 5.49
N PRO A 43 -19.55 9.61 4.86
CA PRO A 43 -18.36 8.78 4.91
C PRO A 43 -17.97 8.50 6.36
N ASP A 44 -17.68 7.25 6.70
CA ASP A 44 -17.39 6.82 8.08
C ASP A 44 -16.04 6.08 8.12
N ILE A 45 -15.91 5.02 7.33
CA ILE A 45 -14.70 4.18 7.28
C ILE A 45 -14.27 3.92 5.83
N ALA A 46 -13.00 3.56 5.64
CA ALA A 46 -12.47 3.08 4.37
C ALA A 46 -11.99 1.63 4.50
N LEU A 47 -12.19 0.84 3.46
CA LEU A 47 -11.57 -0.45 3.25
C LEU A 47 -10.44 -0.26 2.25
N VAL A 48 -9.26 -0.77 2.59
CA VAL A 48 -8.04 -0.68 1.79
C VAL A 48 -7.30 -2.00 1.85
N ASP A 49 -6.53 -2.28 0.81
CA ASP A 49 -5.60 -3.40 0.81
C ASP A 49 -4.49 -3.16 1.86
N THR A 50 -3.99 -4.24 2.44
CA THR A 50 -3.00 -4.15 3.53
C THR A 50 -1.66 -3.64 3.03
N ASP A 51 -1.21 -4.05 1.84
CA ASP A 51 0.07 -3.62 1.29
C ASP A 51 0.02 -2.12 0.98
N LEU A 52 -1.12 -1.64 0.45
CA LEU A 52 -1.35 -0.22 0.22
C LEU A 52 -1.30 0.60 1.53
N LEU A 53 -1.87 0.06 2.61
CA LEU A 53 -1.82 0.71 3.92
C LEU A 53 -0.39 0.76 4.46
N GLU A 54 0.35 -0.34 4.36
CA GLU A 54 1.73 -0.44 4.82
C GLU A 54 2.66 0.52 4.05
N ASP A 55 2.51 0.59 2.72
CA ASP A 55 3.26 1.51 1.88
C ASP A 55 2.96 2.97 2.27
N TYR A 56 1.68 3.31 2.47
CA TYR A 56 1.28 4.66 2.89
C TYR A 56 1.93 5.03 4.23
N LEU A 57 1.82 4.17 5.25
CA LEU A 57 2.40 4.40 6.57
C LEU A 57 3.94 4.51 6.51
N THR A 58 4.57 3.70 5.66
CA THR A 58 6.02 3.69 5.47
C THR A 58 6.51 5.00 4.86
N VAL A 59 5.79 5.55 3.88
CA VAL A 59 6.13 6.85 3.26
C VAL A 59 5.94 8.01 4.23
N GLN A 60 5.08 7.89 5.24
CA GLN A 60 4.95 8.93 6.28
C GLN A 60 6.13 8.94 7.28
N ASN A 61 6.98 7.91 7.30
CA ASN A 61 8.07 7.81 8.27
C ASN A 61 9.31 8.63 7.82
N PRO A 62 9.66 9.76 8.49
CA PRO A 62 10.76 10.61 8.04
C PRO A 62 12.12 9.91 8.06
N ARG A 63 12.31 8.93 8.95
CA ARG A 63 13.56 8.14 9.00
C ARG A 63 13.68 7.24 7.78
N PHE A 64 12.58 6.63 7.36
CA PHE A 64 12.53 5.81 6.15
C PHE A 64 12.81 6.66 4.90
N ILE A 65 12.13 7.80 4.75
CA ILE A 65 12.35 8.75 3.64
C ILE A 65 13.83 9.14 3.55
N ARG A 66 14.45 9.52 4.69
CA ARG A 66 15.88 9.88 4.73
C ARG A 66 16.78 8.71 4.33
N LYS A 67 16.49 7.49 4.81
CA LYS A 67 17.27 6.29 4.49
C LYS A 67 17.21 5.97 3.00
N VAL A 68 16.02 5.99 2.40
CA VAL A 68 15.83 5.75 0.96
C VAL A 68 16.50 6.85 0.13
N SER A 69 16.33 8.12 0.52
CA SER A 69 16.99 9.26 -0.16
C SER A 69 18.51 9.15 -0.12
N ARG A 70 19.08 8.74 1.01
CA ARG A 70 20.51 8.48 1.15
C ARG A 70 20.96 7.31 0.27
N ALA A 71 20.28 6.17 0.33
CA ALA A 71 20.61 5.00 -0.48
C ALA A 71 20.54 5.30 -1.99
N ARG A 72 19.60 6.14 -2.44
CA ARG A 72 19.52 6.56 -3.85
C ARG A 72 20.65 7.49 -4.29
N ARG A 73 21.23 8.27 -3.36
CA ARG A 73 22.41 9.11 -3.62
C ARG A 73 23.70 8.31 -3.57
N GLU A 74 23.75 7.31 -2.71
CA GLU A 74 24.87 6.40 -2.60
C GLU A 74 24.79 5.38 -3.75
N THR A 75 25.34 5.70 -4.92
CA THR A 75 25.44 4.79 -6.09
C THR A 75 26.42 3.62 -5.86
N LYS A 76 26.87 3.43 -4.62
CA LYS A 76 27.86 2.42 -4.28
C LYS A 76 27.18 1.06 -4.25
N LEU A 77 27.46 0.27 -5.28
CA LEU A 77 27.13 -1.15 -5.32
C LEU A 77 28.19 -1.90 -4.51
N TYR A 78 27.75 -2.85 -3.71
CA TYR A 78 28.64 -3.77 -3.01
C TYR A 78 28.55 -5.14 -3.68
N SER A 79 29.70 -5.75 -3.93
CA SER A 79 29.80 -7.13 -4.39
C SER A 79 29.45 -8.12 -3.27
N PHE A 80 29.19 -9.37 -3.64
CA PHE A 80 28.88 -10.41 -2.66
C PHE A 80 30.04 -10.63 -1.67
N GLU A 81 31.28 -10.74 -2.17
CA GLU A 81 32.45 -10.82 -1.30
C GLU A 81 32.57 -9.64 -0.33
N GLU A 82 32.31 -8.40 -0.78
CA GLU A 82 32.42 -7.22 0.10
C GLU A 82 31.38 -7.19 1.23
N VAL A 83 30.23 -7.86 1.06
CA VAL A 83 29.17 -7.87 2.07
C VAL A 83 29.27 -9.10 2.97
N PHE A 84 29.71 -10.24 2.44
CA PHE A 84 29.62 -11.54 3.12
C PHE A 84 30.95 -12.26 3.32
N GLY A 85 32.05 -11.74 2.78
CA GLY A 85 33.37 -12.40 2.81
C GLY A 85 33.93 -12.67 4.20
N ASP A 86 33.51 -11.91 5.22
CA ASP A 86 33.94 -12.09 6.61
C ASP A 86 33.01 -13.02 7.42
N THR A 87 31.92 -13.52 6.82
CA THR A 87 30.91 -14.35 7.52
C THR A 87 30.87 -15.80 7.07
N LEU A 88 31.68 -16.17 6.08
CA LEU A 88 31.81 -17.52 5.50
C LEU A 88 33.23 -18.05 5.74
#